data_AF-A0A2R8C5A7-F1
#
_entry.id   AF-A0A2R8C5A7-F1
#
_cell.length_a   1.000
_cell.length_b   1.000
_cell.length_c   1.000
_cell.angle_alpha   90.00
_cell.angle_beta   90.00
_cell.angle_gamma   90.00
#
_symmetry.space_group_name_H-M   'P 1'
#
loop_
_entity.id
_entity.type
_entity.pdbx_description
1 polymer ?
#
loop_
_entity_poly.entity_id
_entity_poly.type
_entity_poly.pdbx_seq_one_letter_code
_entity_poly.pdbx_strand_id
1 'polypeptide(L)'
;MPDLNSLEQLIALLGGWPEHFGAEEEKHALAMLTATKREKVIDEPVFRLVCLWGLHMAAHDRLSRKIDKADFTATKDKYLSGDEQRRAFHENKIMGLQRELLATPYARSKNGNGAQTSFLDDLFGGGDTQPKGNVTPFQTFQRRGSGGQ
;
A
#
# COMPACT_ATOMS: atom_id res chain seq x y z
N MET A 1 -18.00 13.56 5.52
CA MET A 1 -17.81 12.31 4.76
C MET A 1 -16.66 12.54 3.79
N PRO A 2 -15.63 11.68 3.73
CA PRO A 2 -14.61 11.78 2.69
C PRO A 2 -15.30 11.67 1.32
N ASP A 3 -14.85 12.47 0.36
CA ASP A 3 -15.43 12.53 -0.97
C ASP A 3 -15.08 11.22 -1.73
N LEU A 4 -15.96 10.22 -1.62
CA LEU A 4 -15.78 8.86 -2.15
C LEU A 4 -15.44 8.87 -3.65
N ASN A 5 -16.05 9.77 -4.40
CA ASN A 5 -15.84 9.92 -5.84
C ASN A 5 -14.38 10.28 -6.16
N SER A 6 -13.76 11.11 -5.32
CA SER A 6 -12.35 11.51 -5.45
C SER A 6 -11.35 10.41 -5.04
N LEU A 7 -11.79 9.40 -4.27
CA LEU A 7 -10.96 8.24 -3.90
C LEU A 7 -11.05 7.15 -4.96
N GLU A 8 -12.25 6.91 -5.50
CA GLU A 8 -12.47 5.96 -6.60
C GLU A 8 -11.69 6.39 -7.86
N GLN A 9 -11.70 7.68 -8.20
CA GLN A 9 -10.88 8.23 -9.29
C GLN A 9 -9.38 8.01 -9.04
N LEU A 10 -8.92 8.21 -7.79
CA LEU A 10 -7.53 8.00 -7.42
C LEU A 10 -7.13 6.52 -7.56
N ILE A 11 -7.99 5.61 -7.12
CA ILE A 11 -7.77 4.16 -7.24
C ILE A 11 -7.73 3.77 -8.73
N ALA A 12 -8.65 4.29 -9.55
CA ALA A 12 -8.66 4.03 -10.99
C ALA A 12 -7.37 4.51 -11.68
N LEU A 13 -6.86 5.69 -11.30
CA LEU A 13 -5.60 6.22 -11.82
C LEU A 13 -4.38 5.38 -11.39
N LEU A 14 -4.45 4.73 -10.23
CA LEU A 14 -3.38 3.86 -9.71
C LEU A 14 -3.49 2.41 -10.20
N GLY A 15 -4.37 2.14 -11.17
CA GLY A 15 -4.53 0.83 -11.79
C GLY A 15 -5.57 -0.09 -11.14
N GLY A 16 -6.36 0.43 -10.20
CA GLY A 16 -7.41 -0.33 -9.52
C GLY A 16 -6.90 -1.19 -8.35
N TRP A 17 -7.82 -1.90 -7.70
CA TRP A 17 -7.47 -2.88 -6.68
C TRP A 17 -6.89 -4.16 -7.31
N PRO A 18 -5.97 -4.85 -6.62
CA PRO A 18 -5.47 -6.15 -7.09
C PRO A 18 -6.60 -7.18 -7.24
N GLU A 19 -6.54 -8.04 -8.26
CA GLU A 19 -7.60 -9.04 -8.52
C GLU A 19 -7.89 -10.01 -7.36
N HIS A 20 -6.92 -10.22 -6.47
CA HIS A 20 -7.05 -11.10 -5.31
C HIS A 20 -7.61 -10.38 -4.06
N PHE A 21 -7.93 -9.09 -4.15
CA PHE A 21 -8.57 -8.37 -3.06
C PHE A 21 -10.05 -8.76 -2.91
N GLY A 22 -10.45 -9.00 -1.67
CA GLY A 22 -11.85 -9.08 -1.28
C GLY A 22 -12.30 -7.80 -0.59
N ALA A 23 -13.58 -7.76 -0.21
CA ALA A 23 -14.21 -6.59 0.41
C ALA A 23 -13.56 -6.16 1.74
N GLU A 24 -13.02 -7.10 2.53
CA GLU A 24 -12.36 -6.76 3.80
C GLU A 24 -11.00 -6.10 3.53
N GLU A 25 -10.20 -6.65 2.60
CA GLU A 25 -8.93 -6.08 2.16
C GLU A 25 -9.09 -4.66 1.60
N GLU A 26 -10.08 -4.46 0.72
CA GLU A 26 -10.42 -3.16 0.17
C GLU A 26 -10.83 -2.16 1.24
N LYS A 27 -11.69 -2.58 2.19
CA LYS A 27 -12.15 -1.71 3.27
C LYS A 27 -10.99 -1.21 4.14
N HIS A 28 -10.07 -2.09 4.49
CA HIS A 28 -8.88 -1.69 5.23
C HIS A 28 -8.00 -0.77 4.37
N ALA A 29 -7.64 -1.19 3.16
CA ALA A 29 -6.80 -0.40 2.27
C ALA A 29 -7.39 1.01 2.01
N LEU A 30 -8.71 1.12 1.82
CA LEU A 30 -9.42 2.39 1.65
C LEU A 30 -9.30 3.30 2.88
N ALA A 31 -9.38 2.74 4.09
CA ALA A 31 -9.21 3.51 5.32
C ALA A 31 -7.80 4.11 5.41
N MET A 32 -6.77 3.32 5.08
CA MET A 32 -5.40 3.81 5.07
C MET A 32 -5.14 4.79 3.92
N LEU A 33 -5.70 4.56 2.74
CA LEU A 33 -5.63 5.47 1.60
C LEU A 33 -6.27 6.84 1.92
N THR A 34 -7.37 6.84 2.67
CA THR A 34 -8.01 8.07 3.12
C THR A 34 -7.10 8.87 4.06
N ALA A 35 -6.34 8.19 4.91
CA ALA A 35 -5.37 8.82 5.80
C ALA A 35 -4.18 9.40 5.02
N THR A 36 -3.57 8.63 4.11
CA THR A 36 -2.42 9.07 3.30
C THR A 36 -2.79 10.17 2.30
N LYS A 37 -4.04 10.18 1.80
CA LYS A 37 -4.54 11.23 0.90
C LYS A 37 -4.56 12.61 1.57
N ARG A 38 -4.95 12.67 2.85
CA ARG A 38 -4.96 13.94 3.61
C ARG A 38 -3.57 14.55 3.71
N GLU A 39 -2.55 13.71 3.73
CA GLU A 39 -1.15 14.14 3.82
C GLU A 39 -0.56 14.51 2.45
N LYS A 40 -1.32 14.36 1.34
CA LYS A 40 -0.86 14.60 -0.04
C LYS A 40 0.39 13.80 -0.43
N VAL A 41 0.56 12.62 0.14
CA VAL A 41 1.70 11.73 -0.15
C VAL A 41 1.18 10.43 -0.76
N ILE A 42 0.69 10.50 -1.99
CA ILE A 42 0.25 9.31 -2.72
C ILE A 42 0.95 9.27 -4.08
N ASP A 43 1.70 8.19 -4.26
CA ASP A 43 2.25 7.70 -5.52
C ASP A 43 2.03 6.19 -5.62
N GLU A 44 2.35 5.61 -6.77
CA GLU A 44 2.17 4.17 -7.03
C GLU A 44 2.92 3.27 -6.01
N PRO A 45 4.18 3.57 -5.60
CA PRO A 45 4.83 2.83 -4.52
C PRO A 45 4.10 2.88 -3.18
N VAL A 46 3.58 4.04 -2.77
CA VAL A 46 2.79 4.16 -1.54
C VAL A 46 1.47 3.41 -1.66
N PHE A 47 0.81 3.49 -2.82
CA PHE A 47 -0.42 2.73 -3.05
C PHE A 47 -0.20 1.23 -2.91
N ARG A 48 0.93 0.71 -3.41
CA ARG A 48 1.32 -0.70 -3.21
C ARG A 48 1.50 -1.03 -1.72
N LEU A 49 2.14 -0.15 -0.94
CA LEU A 49 2.29 -0.35 0.51
C LEU A 49 0.94 -0.34 1.23
N VAL A 50 0.01 0.53 0.81
CA VAL A 50 -1.38 0.58 1.31
C VAL A 50 -2.10 -0.74 1.02
N CYS A 51 -1.95 -1.29 -0.18
CA CYS A 51 -2.52 -2.59 -0.54
C CYS A 51 -1.93 -3.73 0.33
N LEU A 52 -0.61 -3.78 0.49
CA LEU A 52 0.04 -4.77 1.35
C LEU A 52 -0.43 -4.66 2.81
N TRP A 53 -0.63 -3.43 3.29
CA TRP A 53 -1.17 -3.18 4.62
C TRP A 53 -2.60 -3.72 4.76
N GLY A 54 -3.48 -3.42 3.80
CA GLY A 54 -4.86 -3.91 3.79
C GLY A 54 -4.95 -5.44 3.81
N LEU A 55 -4.08 -6.11 3.05
CA LEU A 55 -4.00 -7.57 3.02
C LEU A 55 -3.61 -8.15 4.38
N HIS A 56 -2.59 -7.59 5.03
CA HIS A 56 -2.17 -8.06 6.34
C HIS A 56 -3.18 -7.77 7.45
N MET A 57 -3.89 -6.63 7.37
CA MET A 57 -5.00 -6.33 8.28
C MET A 57 -6.14 -7.34 8.15
N ALA A 58 -6.58 -7.64 6.92
CA ALA A 58 -7.64 -8.61 6.71
C ALA A 58 -7.24 -10.02 7.18
N ALA A 59 -6.00 -10.44 6.94
CA ALA A 59 -5.47 -11.72 7.42
C ALA A 59 -5.40 -11.77 8.96
N HIS A 60 -4.96 -10.68 9.59
CA HIS A 60 -4.94 -10.55 11.05
C HIS A 60 -6.35 -10.66 11.65
N ASP A 61 -7.33 -9.97 11.09
CA ASP A 61 -8.71 -9.99 11.59
C ASP A 61 -9.37 -11.37 11.40
N ARG A 62 -9.12 -12.03 10.26
CA ARG A 62 -9.57 -13.41 10.03
C ARG A 62 -8.99 -14.38 11.06
N LEU A 63 -7.69 -14.28 11.36
CA LEU A 63 -7.03 -15.10 12.36
C LEU A 63 -7.55 -14.80 13.76
N SER A 64 -7.72 -13.52 14.12
CA SER A 64 -8.25 -13.11 15.42
C SER A 64 -9.64 -13.71 15.66
N ARG A 65 -10.56 -13.57 14.69
CA ARG A 65 -11.90 -14.18 14.78
C ARG A 65 -11.87 -15.71 14.87
N LYS A 66 -10.84 -16.36 14.29
CA LYS A 66 -10.67 -17.82 14.37
C LYS A 66 -10.16 -18.24 15.75
N ILE A 67 -9.20 -17.50 16.30
CA ILE A 67 -8.64 -17.71 17.63
C ILE A 67 -9.71 -17.49 18.70
N ASP A 68 -10.49 -16.41 18.61
CA ASP A 68 -11.55 -16.10 19.58
C ASP A 68 -12.63 -17.20 19.67
N LYS A 69 -12.80 -17.98 18.59
CA LYS A 69 -13.74 -19.11 18.52
C LYS A 69 -13.10 -20.43 18.94
N ALA A 70 -11.79 -20.48 19.13
CA ALA A 70 -11.06 -21.69 19.44
C ALA A 70 -10.71 -21.76 20.92
N ASP A 71 -11.15 -22.82 21.60
CA ASP A 71 -10.68 -23.12 22.94
C ASP A 71 -9.26 -23.69 22.86
N PHE A 72 -8.26 -22.90 23.27
CA PHE A 72 -6.87 -23.35 23.32
C PHE A 72 -6.44 -23.62 24.76
N THR A 73 -5.95 -24.83 25.03
CA THR A 73 -5.32 -25.18 26.30
C THR A 73 -3.80 -25.17 26.14
N ALA A 74 -3.14 -24.20 26.76
CA ALA A 74 -1.68 -24.11 26.75
C ALA A 74 -1.04 -25.36 27.39
N THR A 75 0.02 -25.88 26.77
CA THR A 75 0.78 -27.04 27.28
C THR A 75 2.22 -26.60 27.58
N LYS A 76 2.93 -27.35 28.43
CA LYS A 76 4.31 -27.02 28.88
C LYS A 76 5.30 -26.78 27.71
N ASP A 77 5.06 -27.39 26.55
CA ASP A 77 5.91 -27.27 25.36
C ASP A 77 5.34 -26.34 24.28
N LYS A 78 4.11 -25.83 24.46
CA LYS A 78 3.42 -24.93 23.52
C LYS A 78 2.65 -23.84 24.26
N TYR A 79 3.30 -22.70 24.39
CA TYR A 79 2.74 -21.51 25.03
C TYR A 79 1.80 -20.70 24.12
N LEU A 80 1.95 -20.82 22.79
CA LEU A 80 1.09 -20.18 21.79
C LEU A 80 0.56 -21.21 20.78
N SER A 81 -0.69 -21.04 20.34
CA SER A 81 -1.22 -21.78 19.21
C SER A 81 -0.50 -21.36 17.91
N GLY A 82 -0.43 -22.23 16.91
CA GLY A 82 0.18 -21.89 15.62
C GLY A 82 -0.54 -20.75 14.89
N ASP A 83 -1.84 -20.60 15.13
CA ASP A 83 -2.63 -19.49 14.60
C ASP A 83 -2.29 -18.16 15.31
N GLU A 84 -2.00 -18.18 16.61
CA GLU A 84 -1.53 -16.99 17.35
C GLU A 84 -0.16 -16.52 16.85
N GLN A 85 0.75 -17.45 16.54
CA GLN A 85 2.04 -17.12 15.95
C GLN A 85 1.88 -16.45 14.56
N ARG A 86 0.94 -16.95 13.75
CA ARG A 86 0.63 -16.36 12.44
C ARG A 86 -0.01 -14.98 12.59
N ARG A 87 -0.88 -14.79 13.58
CA ARG A 87 -1.46 -13.49 13.90
C ARG A 87 -0.37 -12.48 14.29
N ALA A 88 0.55 -12.87 15.18
CA ALA A 88 1.68 -12.03 15.59
C ALA A 88 2.61 -11.69 14.40
N PHE A 89 2.80 -12.61 13.45
CA PHE A 89 3.54 -12.30 12.21
C PHE A 89 2.86 -11.17 11.41
N HIS A 90 1.54 -11.25 11.22
CA HIS A 90 0.80 -10.22 10.52
C HIS A 90 0.79 -8.88 11.27
N GLU A 91 0.65 -8.91 12.60
CA GLU A 91 0.76 -7.71 13.44
C GLU A 91 2.10 -7.00 13.28
N ASN A 92 3.22 -7.75 13.31
CA ASN A 92 4.54 -7.18 13.07
C ASN A 92 4.68 -6.55 11.68
N LYS A 93 4.10 -7.19 10.65
CA LYS A 93 4.08 -6.64 9.28
C LYS A 93 3.23 -5.37 9.19
N ILE A 94 2.07 -5.35 9.84
CA ILE A 94 1.18 -4.17 9.94
C ILE A 94 1.95 -3.00 10.55
N MET A 95 2.61 -3.21 11.70
CA MET A 95 3.38 -2.14 12.36
C MET A 95 4.55 -1.64 11.50
N GLY A 96 5.26 -2.54 10.81
CA GLY A 96 6.34 -2.17 9.89
C GLY A 96 5.84 -1.31 8.74
N LEU A 97 4.75 -1.72 8.10
CA LEU A 97 4.14 -0.99 6.98
C LEU A 97 3.56 0.35 7.43
N GLN A 98 2.95 0.43 8.62
CA GLN A 98 2.48 1.70 9.18
C GLN A 98 3.62 2.69 9.39
N ARG A 99 4.74 2.22 9.96
CA ARG A 99 5.93 3.07 10.11
C ARG A 99 6.46 3.53 8.76
N GLU A 100 6.53 2.64 7.78
CA GLU A 100 6.99 3.00 6.43
C GLU A 100 6.09 4.06 5.80
N LEU A 101 4.77 3.85 5.82
CA LEU A 101 3.76 4.78 5.30
C LEU A 101 3.84 6.15 5.98
N LEU A 102 3.99 6.20 7.31
CA LEU A 102 4.12 7.44 8.09
C LEU A 102 5.51 8.08 7.99
N ALA A 103 6.56 7.30 7.70
CA ALA A 103 7.92 7.80 7.53
C ALA A 103 8.18 8.32 6.11
N THR A 104 7.39 7.89 5.12
CA THR A 104 7.54 8.33 3.73
C THR A 104 7.57 9.85 3.55
N PRO A 105 6.73 10.67 4.22
CA PRO A 105 6.82 12.14 4.17
C PRO A 105 8.18 12.67 4.67
N TYR A 106 8.69 12.13 5.78
CA TYR A 106 9.96 12.55 6.39
C TYR A 106 11.18 12.12 5.55
N ALA A 107 11.17 10.91 5.00
CA ALA A 107 12.24 10.42 4.14
C ALA A 107 12.33 11.19 2.81
N ARG A 108 11.17 11.56 2.23
CA ARG A 108 11.11 12.36 0.98
C ARG A 108 11.58 13.80 1.20
N SER A 109 11.10 14.44 2.27
CA SER A 109 11.55 15.78 2.70
C SER A 109 13.07 15.86 2.91
N LYS A 110 13.65 14.85 3.59
CA LYS A 110 15.10 14.77 3.83
C LYS A 110 15.92 14.55 2.55
N ASN A 111 15.35 13.90 1.55
CA ASN A 111 16.00 13.64 0.25
C ASN A 111 15.84 14.80 -0.76
N GLY A 112 15.30 15.96 -0.35
CA GLY A 112 15.22 17.15 -1.19
C GLY A 112 14.15 17.12 -2.29
N ASN A 113 13.37 16.04 -2.39
CA ASN A 113 12.17 16.02 -3.21
C ASN A 113 11.06 16.69 -2.39
N GLY A 114 10.53 17.82 -2.89
CA GLY A 114 9.36 18.47 -2.30
C GLY A 114 8.30 17.41 -1.97
N ALA A 115 7.68 17.52 -0.79
CA ALA A 115 6.71 16.55 -0.29
C ALA A 115 5.50 16.36 -1.24
N GLN A 116 5.34 17.26 -2.21
CA GLN A 116 4.37 17.18 -3.29
C GLN A 116 4.94 16.36 -4.46
N THR A 117 4.33 15.22 -4.76
CA THR A 117 4.58 14.48 -5.99
C THR A 117 3.90 15.21 -7.16
N SER A 118 4.57 15.32 -8.31
CA SER A 118 4.03 15.95 -9.53
C SER A 118 2.67 15.39 -9.96
N PHE A 119 2.38 14.15 -9.59
CA PHE A 119 1.11 13.47 -9.79
C PHE A 119 -0.11 14.19 -9.16
N LEU A 120 0.06 14.82 -7.99
CA LEU A 120 -1.03 15.58 -7.36
C LEU A 120 -1.21 16.97 -7.98
N ASP A 121 -0.16 17.51 -8.61
CA ASP A 121 -0.27 18.75 -9.39
C ASP A 121 -1.11 18.51 -10.65
N ASP A 122 -0.97 17.36 -11.32
CA ASP A 122 -1.83 17.00 -12.46
C ASP A 122 -3.30 16.77 -12.05
N LEU A 123 -3.57 16.38 -10.80
CA LEU A 123 -4.92 16.09 -10.30
C LEU A 123 -5.69 17.35 -9.83
N PHE A 124 -4.98 18.38 -9.37
CA PHE A 124 -5.58 19.63 -8.86
C PHE A 124 -5.23 20.88 -9.69
N GLY A 125 -4.26 20.77 -10.60
CA GLY A 125 -3.79 21.81 -11.50
C GLY A 125 -4.60 21.90 -12.77
N GLY A 126 -5.86 22.31 -12.65
CA GLY A 126 -6.60 22.90 -13.78
C GLY A 126 -6.04 24.29 -14.11
N GLY A 127 -4.81 24.34 -14.61
CA GLY A 127 -4.10 25.59 -14.90
C GLY A 127 -3.09 25.40 -16.02
N ASP A 128 -3.50 25.77 -17.23
CA ASP A 128 -2.69 25.96 -18.43
C ASP A 128 -1.22 26.32 -18.12
N THR A 129 -0.30 25.37 -18.29
CA THR A 129 1.07 25.66 -18.71
C THR A 129 1.73 24.39 -19.24
N GLN A 130 1.89 24.32 -20.56
CA GLN A 130 2.80 23.39 -21.21
C GLN A 130 4.20 23.45 -20.58
N PRO A 131 4.87 22.30 -20.46
CA PRO A 131 6.29 22.23 -20.77
C PRO A 131 6.52 21.32 -21.97
N LYS A 132 7.08 21.91 -23.04
CA LYS A 132 7.76 21.20 -24.13
C LYS A 132 8.90 20.37 -23.54
N GLY A 133 8.70 19.07 -23.38
CA GLY A 133 9.76 18.12 -23.09
C GLY A 133 9.51 16.86 -23.90
N ASN A 134 10.39 16.56 -24.86
CA ASN A 134 10.37 15.30 -25.60
C ASN A 134 10.43 14.13 -24.61
N VAL A 135 9.30 13.48 -24.37
CA VAL A 135 9.22 12.22 -23.63
C VAL A 135 9.86 11.15 -24.52
N THR A 136 11.09 10.77 -24.23
CA THR A 136 11.71 9.59 -24.83
C THR A 136 11.01 8.34 -24.28
N PRO A 137 10.35 7.52 -25.11
CA PRO A 137 9.74 6.28 -24.62
C PRO A 137 10.82 5.31 -24.13
N PHE A 138 10.52 4.61 -23.03
CA PHE A 138 11.42 3.64 -22.40
C PHE A 138 11.91 2.60 -23.41
N GLN A 139 13.24 2.48 -23.55
CA GLN A 139 13.84 1.31 -24.20
C GLN A 139 13.57 0.08 -23.35
N THR A 140 12.83 -0.88 -23.91
CA THR A 140 12.61 -2.19 -23.31
C THR A 140 13.94 -2.90 -23.13
N PHE A 141 14.18 -3.47 -21.95
CA PHE A 141 15.36 -4.30 -21.65
C PHE A 141 15.57 -5.36 -22.74
N GLN A 142 16.57 -5.16 -23.61
CA GLN A 142 16.99 -6.19 -24.54
C GLN A 142 17.57 -7.34 -23.73
N ARG A 143 16.85 -8.46 -23.73
CA ARG A 143 17.29 -9.75 -23.20
C ARG A 143 18.66 -10.05 -23.81
N ARG A 144 19.71 -10.10 -22.99
CA ARG A 144 21.04 -10.61 -23.38
C ARG A 144 20.86 -12.07 -23.79
N GLY A 145 20.64 -12.31 -25.08
CA GLY A 145 20.78 -13.62 -25.69
C GLY A 145 22.26 -13.95 -25.70
N SER A 146 22.69 -14.85 -24.82
CA SER A 146 23.96 -15.55 -24.96
C SER A 146 23.81 -16.52 -26.13
N GLY A 147 24.22 -16.06 -27.31
CA GLY A 147 24.55 -16.90 -28.46
C GLY A 147 26.04 -16.73 -28.73
N GLY A 148 26.80 -17.80 -28.54
CA GLY A 148 28.21 -17.93 -28.91
C GLY A 148 28.55 -19.40 -28.80
N GLN A 149 28.46 -20.09 -29.94
CA GLN A 149 29.59 -20.72 -30.65
C GLN A 149 30.06 -22.01 -30.00
#